data_AF-S4YJJ8-F1
#
_entry.id   AF-S4YJJ8-F1
#
_cell.length_a   1.000
_cell.length_b   1.000
_cell.length_c   1.000
_cell.angle_alpha   90.00
_cell.angle_beta   90.00
_cell.angle_gamma   90.00
#
_symmetry.space_group_name_H-M   'P 1'
#
loop_
_entity.id
_entity.type
_entity.pdbx_description
1 polymer ?
#
loop_
_entity_poly.entity_id
_entity_poly.type
_entity_poly.pdbx_seq_one_letter_code
_entity_poly.pdbx_strand_id
1 'polypeptide(L)'
;MLYSDEEYELFSQELDGSSVGTIWSAMIPENFNGKKISYDEKKGYFLELLQRLMQDGKIKLGKHDRLLDGSIDKQIDMYRKAMPSCEQEMYYGLWFTFEECPGGAVWIYDDGYQDWT
;
A
#
# COMPACT_ATOMS: atom_id res chain seq x y z
N MET A 1 -3.46 -12.85 -9.33
CA MET A 1 -2.38 -12.00 -8.87
C MET A 1 -2.02 -11.08 -10.02
N LEU A 2 -2.06 -9.79 -9.76
CA LEU A 2 -1.64 -8.71 -10.64
C LEU A 2 -0.11 -8.63 -10.74
N TYR A 3 0.60 -9.10 -9.71
CA TYR A 3 2.06 -9.24 -9.72
C TYR A 3 2.49 -10.67 -10.02
N SER A 4 3.53 -10.82 -10.83
CA SER A 4 4.41 -11.99 -10.76
C SER A 4 5.21 -11.99 -9.45
N ASP A 5 5.80 -13.13 -9.09
CA ASP A 5 6.64 -13.21 -7.90
C ASP A 5 7.92 -12.36 -8.03
N GLU A 6 8.48 -12.26 -9.24
CA GLU A 6 9.64 -11.42 -9.52
C GLU A 6 9.31 -9.92 -9.38
N GLU A 7 8.18 -9.48 -9.93
CA GLU A 7 7.74 -8.08 -9.77
C GLU A 7 7.49 -7.79 -8.28
N TYR A 8 6.79 -8.68 -7.58
CA TYR A 8 6.53 -8.47 -6.15
C TYR A 8 7.82 -8.37 -5.33
N GLU A 9 8.79 -9.27 -5.56
CA GLU A 9 10.06 -9.24 -4.83
C GLU A 9 10.80 -7.92 -5.10
N LEU A 10 10.85 -7.47 -6.36
CA LEU A 10 11.43 -6.18 -6.72
C LEU A 10 10.74 -5.02 -5.99
N PHE A 11 9.41 -4.93 -6.08
CA PHE A 11 8.64 -3.88 -5.41
C PHE A 11 8.79 -3.93 -3.88
N SER A 12 8.83 -5.13 -3.30
CA SER A 12 9.02 -5.29 -1.86
C SER A 12 10.39 -4.80 -1.39
N GLN A 13 11.44 -4.97 -2.19
CA GLN A 13 12.79 -4.52 -1.86
C GLN A 13 12.94 -3.01 -2.07
N GLU A 14 12.49 -2.49 -3.21
CA GLU A 14 12.65 -1.08 -3.58
C GLU A 14 11.79 -0.12 -2.74
N LEU A 15 10.68 -0.61 -2.17
CA LEU A 15 9.77 0.18 -1.33
C LEU A 15 9.96 -0.05 0.17
N ASP A 16 10.98 -0.78 0.59
CA ASP A 16 11.29 -0.98 2.01
C ASP A 16 11.40 0.37 2.74
N GLY A 17 10.80 0.45 3.93
CA GLY A 17 10.73 1.70 4.72
C GLY A 17 9.89 2.83 4.12
N SER A 18 9.16 2.60 3.02
CA SER A 18 8.37 3.65 2.36
C SER A 18 6.97 3.82 2.93
N SER A 19 6.46 5.05 2.87
CA SER A 19 5.06 5.34 3.21
C SER A 19 4.07 4.73 2.21
N VAL A 20 2.82 4.55 2.64
CA VAL A 20 1.72 4.12 1.74
C VAL A 20 1.51 5.07 0.56
N GLY A 21 1.81 6.36 0.73
CA GLY A 21 1.77 7.34 -0.37
C GLY A 21 2.86 7.10 -1.42
N THR A 22 4.06 6.73 -0.98
CA THR A 22 5.15 6.32 -1.87
C THR A 22 4.82 5.01 -2.57
N ILE A 23 4.29 4.01 -1.85
CA ILE A 23 3.82 2.75 -2.43
C ILE A 23 2.77 3.01 -3.52
N TRP A 24 1.80 3.90 -3.28
CA TRP A 24 0.83 4.32 -4.30
C TRP A 24 1.48 5.00 -5.51
N SER A 25 2.46 5.86 -5.26
CA SER A 25 3.16 6.61 -6.31
C SER A 25 4.02 5.71 -7.20
N ALA A 26 4.43 4.55 -6.70
CA ALA A 26 5.13 3.53 -7.49
C ALA A 26 4.19 2.79 -8.45
N MET A 27 2.87 2.93 -8.31
CA MET A 27 1.89 2.29 -9.18
C MET A 27 1.70 3.10 -10.48
N ILE A 28 2.76 3.20 -11.29
CA ILE A 28 2.80 3.98 -12.54
C ILE A 28 3.11 3.08 -13.74
N PRO A 29 2.64 3.43 -14.96
CA PRO A 29 2.87 2.65 -16.18
C PRO A 29 4.31 2.19 -16.39
N GLU A 30 5.28 3.04 -16.07
CA GLU A 30 6.71 2.81 -16.24
C GLU A 30 7.19 1.57 -15.48
N ASN A 31 6.61 1.31 -14.30
CA ASN A 31 6.93 0.14 -13.49
C ASN A 31 6.16 -1.12 -13.93
N PHE A 32 5.29 -1.01 -14.93
CA PHE A 32 4.49 -2.10 -15.52
C PHE A 32 4.64 -2.14 -17.05
N ASN A 33 5.88 -2.09 -17.54
CA ASN A 33 6.23 -2.19 -18.97
C ASN A 33 5.62 -1.08 -19.86
N GLY A 34 5.38 0.11 -19.31
CA GLY A 34 4.78 1.24 -20.02
C GLY A 34 3.30 1.07 -20.34
N LYS A 35 2.63 0.06 -19.75
CA LYS A 35 1.20 -0.16 -19.98
C LYS A 35 0.41 0.96 -19.32
N LYS A 36 -0.40 1.68 -20.11
CA LYS A 36 -1.36 2.64 -19.55
C LYS A 36 -2.34 1.89 -18.64
N ILE A 37 -2.38 2.28 -17.38
CA ILE A 37 -3.30 1.73 -16.37
C ILE A 37 -4.38 2.77 -16.03
N SER A 38 -5.59 2.28 -15.83
CA SER A 38 -6.71 3.06 -15.28
C SER A 38 -6.54 3.27 -13.78
N TYR A 39 -7.34 4.19 -13.20
CA TYR A 39 -7.39 4.41 -11.75
C TYR A 39 -7.75 3.12 -10.99
N ASP A 40 -8.74 2.37 -11.48
CA ASP A 40 -9.17 1.12 -10.84
C ASP A 40 -8.09 0.03 -10.91
N GLU A 41 -7.35 -0.05 -12.03
CA GLU A 41 -6.19 -0.94 -12.14
C GLU A 41 -5.08 -0.52 -11.17
N LYS A 42 -4.74 0.78 -11.10
CA LYS A 42 -3.76 1.34 -10.16
C LYS A 42 -4.14 1.02 -8.70
N LYS A 43 -5.42 1.20 -8.35
CA LYS A 43 -5.99 0.81 -7.05
C LYS A 43 -5.88 -0.69 -6.80
N GLY A 44 -6.09 -1.52 -7.83
CA GLY A 44 -5.88 -2.96 -7.76
C GLY A 44 -4.43 -3.33 -7.41
N TYR A 45 -3.45 -2.78 -8.15
CA TYR A 45 -2.03 -3.03 -7.90
C TYR A 45 -1.60 -2.57 -6.51
N PHE A 46 -2.06 -1.39 -6.08
CA PHE A 46 -1.76 -0.86 -4.75
C PHE A 46 -2.27 -1.79 -3.64
N LEU A 47 -3.55 -2.19 -3.70
CA LEU A 47 -4.17 -3.02 -2.67
C LEU A 47 -3.59 -4.44 -2.64
N GLU A 48 -3.25 -5.01 -3.80
CA GLU A 48 -2.60 -6.33 -3.86
C GLU A 48 -1.19 -6.29 -3.25
N LEU A 49 -0.39 -5.25 -3.56
CA LEU A 49 0.94 -5.11 -3.00
C LEU A 49 0.90 -4.96 -1.47
N LEU A 50 0.01 -4.11 -0.95
CA LEU A 50 -0.21 -4.00 0.50
C LEU A 50 -0.60 -5.34 1.12
N GLN A 51 -1.53 -6.06 0.50
CA GLN A 51 -1.99 -7.36 1.01
C GLN A 51 -0.84 -8.36 1.09
N ARG A 52 0.00 -8.47 0.05
CA ARG A 52 1.15 -9.38 0.02
C ARG A 52 2.20 -9.00 1.05
N LEU A 53 2.56 -7.72 1.17
CA LEU A 53 3.50 -7.25 2.19
C LEU A 53 3.01 -7.58 3.62
N MET A 54 1.69 -7.48 3.87
CA MET A 54 1.08 -7.87 5.14
C MET A 54 1.10 -9.39 5.36
N GLN A 55 0.84 -10.18 4.32
CA GLN A 55 0.86 -11.64 4.38
C GLN A 55 2.26 -12.19 4.69
N ASP A 56 3.28 -11.55 4.12
CA ASP A 56 4.69 -11.88 4.38
C ASP A 56 5.20 -11.32 5.72
N GLY A 57 4.36 -10.57 6.44
CA GLY A 57 4.71 -9.98 7.73
C GLY A 57 5.68 -8.79 7.65
N LYS A 58 6.03 -8.33 6.44
CA LYS A 58 6.93 -7.19 6.19
C LYS A 58 6.33 -5.88 6.67
N ILE A 59 5.00 -5.73 6.55
CA ILE A 59 4.28 -4.58 7.08
C ILE A 59 3.09 -4.98 7.93
N LYS A 60 2.71 -4.07 8.82
CA LYS A 60 1.37 -3.98 9.39
C LYS A 60 0.79 -2.62 9.04
N LEU A 61 -0.52 -2.46 9.16
CA LEU A 61 -1.15 -1.15 9.08
C LEU A 61 -1.26 -0.55 10.47
N GLY A 62 -1.02 0.75 10.58
CA GLY A 62 -1.08 1.47 11.86
C GLY A 62 -1.70 2.86 11.71
N LYS A 63 -2.35 3.32 12.78
CA LYS A 63 -2.94 4.66 12.88
C LYS A 63 -3.02 5.09 14.33
N HIS A 64 -2.78 6.38 14.61
CA HIS A 64 -2.83 6.96 15.96
C HIS A 64 -1.98 6.16 16.96
N ASP A 65 -0.72 5.88 16.60
CA ASP A 65 0.26 5.11 17.37
C ASP A 65 -0.19 3.69 17.75
N ARG A 66 -1.11 3.12 16.97
CA ARG A 66 -1.65 1.77 17.19
C ARG A 66 -1.68 0.98 15.90
N LEU A 67 -1.29 -0.28 15.98
CA LEU A 67 -1.49 -1.22 14.90
C LEU A 67 -2.98 -1.51 14.74
N LEU A 68 -3.44 -1.67 13.50
CA LEU A 68 -4.81 -2.06 13.22
C LEU A 68 -5.02 -3.54 13.56
N ASP A 69 -6.15 -3.83 14.19
CA ASP A 69 -6.59 -5.18 14.52
C ASP A 69 -7.40 -5.81 13.38
N GLY A 70 -7.65 -7.13 13.48
CA GLY A 70 -8.47 -7.89 12.54
C GLY A 70 -7.68 -8.59 11.44
N SER A 71 -8.39 -9.29 10.55
CA SER A 71 -7.74 -10.01 9.45
C SER A 71 -7.26 -9.05 8.36
N ILE A 72 -6.20 -9.46 7.65
CA ILE A 72 -5.65 -8.72 6.51
C ILE A 72 -6.77 -8.36 5.52
N ASP A 73 -7.63 -9.32 5.16
CA ASP A 73 -8.74 -9.08 4.24
C ASP A 73 -9.70 -7.98 4.70
N LYS A 74 -9.98 -7.88 6.00
CA LYS A 74 -10.84 -6.81 6.55
C LYS A 74 -10.16 -5.45 6.45
N GLN A 75 -8.85 -5.39 6.72
CA GLN A 75 -8.10 -4.14 6.63
C GLN A 75 -7.96 -3.67 5.17
N ILE A 76 -7.73 -4.59 4.24
CA ILE A 76 -7.72 -4.29 2.79
C ILE A 76 -9.11 -3.85 2.31
N ASP A 77 -10.19 -4.45 2.81
CA ASP A 77 -11.55 -4.01 2.50
C ASP A 77 -11.86 -2.61 3.05
N MET A 78 -11.38 -2.27 4.25
CA MET A 78 -11.45 -0.90 4.78
C MET A 78 -10.75 0.10 3.86
N TYR A 79 -9.53 -0.23 3.41
CA TYR A 79 -8.79 0.55 2.42
C TYR A 79 -9.56 0.72 1.11
N ARG A 80 -10.09 -0.38 0.56
CA ARG A 80 -10.86 -0.36 -0.69
C ARG A 80 -12.07 0.56 -0.60
N LYS A 81 -12.79 0.54 0.53
CA LYS A 81 -13.99 1.35 0.79
C LYS A 81 -13.68 2.82 1.07
N ALA A 82 -12.58 3.10 1.77
CA ALA A 82 -12.18 4.46 2.13
C ALA A 82 -11.52 5.21 0.97
N MET A 83 -10.77 4.50 0.12
CA MET A 83 -10.07 5.14 -1.00
C MET A 83 -11.03 5.90 -1.90
N PRO A 84 -10.61 7.09 -2.39
CA PRO A 84 -11.40 7.91 -3.28
C PRO A 84 -11.93 7.20 -4.54
N SER A 85 -12.88 7.87 -5.19
CA SER A 85 -13.53 7.35 -6.39
C SER A 85 -12.78 7.66 -7.68
N CYS A 86 -11.86 8.64 -7.64
CA CYS A 86 -11.05 9.05 -8.78
C CYS A 86 -9.69 9.63 -8.38
N GLU A 87 -8.77 9.75 -9.35
CA GLU A 87 -7.40 10.23 -9.12
C GLU A 87 -7.35 11.68 -8.58
N GLN A 88 -8.28 12.55 -8.99
CA GLN A 88 -8.32 13.95 -8.54
C GLN A 88 -8.53 14.05 -7.01
N GLU A 89 -9.37 13.18 -6.47
CA GLU A 89 -9.67 13.11 -5.02
C GLU A 89 -8.53 12.48 -4.21
N MET A 90 -7.51 11.90 -4.86
CA MET A 90 -6.28 11.49 -4.18
C MET A 90 -5.43 12.70 -3.75
N TYR A 91 -5.75 13.91 -4.24
CA TYR A 91 -5.02 15.15 -3.97
C TYR A 91 -3.51 15.00 -4.17
N TYR A 92 -3.10 14.46 -5.33
CA TYR A 92 -1.69 14.15 -5.64
C TYR A 92 -1.00 13.24 -4.61
N GLY A 93 -1.76 12.29 -4.03
CA GLY A 93 -1.29 11.37 -3.01
C GLY A 93 -1.38 11.90 -1.58
N LEU A 94 -1.76 13.17 -1.36
CA LEU A 94 -1.95 13.71 0.00
C LEU A 94 -3.10 13.05 0.75
N TRP A 95 -4.05 12.43 0.06
CA TRP A 95 -5.16 11.73 0.70
C TRP A 95 -4.69 10.70 1.75
N PHE A 96 -3.53 10.06 1.55
CA PHE A 96 -2.99 9.08 2.50
C PHE A 96 -2.60 9.67 3.86
N THR A 97 -2.42 10.99 3.96
CA THR A 97 -2.13 11.68 5.22
C THR A 97 -3.38 12.23 5.90
N PHE A 98 -4.56 12.05 5.29
CA PHE A 98 -5.82 12.55 5.84
C PHE A 98 -6.43 11.56 6.82
N GLU A 99 -7.33 12.03 7.67
CA GLU A 99 -7.97 11.21 8.71
C GLU A 99 -8.89 10.12 8.11
N GLU A 100 -9.32 10.26 6.86
CA GLU A 100 -10.10 9.25 6.14
C GLU A 100 -9.26 8.03 5.74
N CYS A 101 -7.93 8.16 5.69
CA CYS A 101 -7.03 7.04 5.43
C CYS A 101 -7.11 6.02 6.58
N PRO A 102 -7.32 4.71 6.31
CA PRO A 102 -7.45 3.71 7.37
C PRO A 102 -6.20 3.53 8.23
N GLY A 103 -5.02 3.76 7.67
CA GLY A 103 -3.74 3.70 8.38
C GLY A 103 -2.54 3.76 7.44
N GLY A 104 -1.38 4.12 7.97
CA GLY A 104 -0.10 4.07 7.26
C GLY A 104 0.55 2.69 7.32
N ALA A 105 1.69 2.54 6.64
CA ALA A 105 2.51 1.34 6.73
C ALA A 105 3.37 1.41 7.99
N VAL A 106 3.50 0.28 8.67
CA VAL A 106 4.46 0.06 9.75
C VAL A 106 5.32 -1.11 9.34
N TRP A 107 6.57 -0.84 8.96
CA TRP A 107 7.51 -1.87 8.51
C TRP A 107 8.08 -2.62 9.71
N ILE A 108 8.16 -3.94 9.60
CA ILE A 108 8.59 -4.85 10.65
C ILE A 108 9.92 -5.49 10.23
N TYR A 109 10.99 -5.18 10.95
CA TYR A 109 12.31 -5.74 10.68
C TYR A 109 12.64 -6.91 11.61
N ASP A 110 13.63 -7.72 11.22
CA ASP A 110 14.01 -8.96 11.90
C ASP A 110 14.45 -8.77 13.36
N ASP A 111 14.99 -7.59 13.70
CA ASP A 111 15.38 -7.23 15.06
C ASP A 111 14.19 -6.76 15.93
N GLY A 112 12.98 -6.75 15.36
CA GLY A 112 11.76 -6.27 16.00
C GLY A 112 11.57 -4.76 15.90
N TYR A 113 12.46 -4.02 15.23
CA TYR A 113 12.26 -2.61 14.96
C TYR A 113 10.99 -2.40 14.13
N GLN A 114 10.24 -1.36 14.48
CA GLN A 114 9.03 -0.93 13.77
C GLN A 114 9.27 0.46 13.22
N ASP A 115 9.22 0.59 11.91
CA ASP A 115 9.33 1.89 11.24
C ASP A 115 7.94 2.39 10.85
N TRP A 116 7.51 3.46 11.50
CA TRP A 116 6.20 4.06 11.34
C TRP A 116 6.31 5.21 10.34
N THR A 117 5.67 5.04 9.18
CA THR A 117 5.78 5.97 8.04
C THR A 117 4.54 6.84 7.82
#